data_AF-A0A227H9G4-F1
#
_entry.id   AF-A0A227H9G4-F1
#
_cell.length_a   1.000
_cell.length_b   1.000
_cell.length_c   1.000
_cell.angle_alpha   90.00
_cell.angle_beta   90.00
_cell.angle_gamma   90.00
#
_symmetry.space_group_name_H-M   'P 1'
#
loop_
_entity.id
_entity.type
_entity.pdbx_description
1 polymer ?
#
loop_
_entity_poly.entity_id
_entity_poly.type
_entity_poly.pdbx_seq_one_letter_code
_entity_poly.pdbx_strand_id
1 'polypeptide(L)' 'VFGVYDGYLGLYEGRIEKLDRSSVSDVINKGGTFLGSARFPEFKQVEVREKAIENLKKHGIDALVVIGGDGSYM' A
#
# COMPACT_ATOMS: atom_id res chain seq x y z
N VAL A 1 10.05 -5.56 5.79
CA VAL A 1 8.64 -5.33 5.37
C VAL A 1 8.63 -4.09 4.50
N PHE A 2 7.71 -3.98 3.55
CA PHE A 2 7.56 -2.77 2.73
C PHE A 2 6.28 -2.02 3.14
N GLY A 3 6.35 -0.70 3.11
CA GLY A 3 5.22 0.20 3.26
C GLY A 3 4.77 0.68 1.89
N VAL A 4 3.45 0.77 1.72
CA VAL A 4 2.84 1.32 0.51
C VAL A 4 2.18 2.63 0.88
N TYR A 5 2.67 3.74 0.32
CA TYR A 5 2.10 5.05 0.59
C TYR A 5 0.79 5.24 -0.18
N ASP A 6 -0.16 5.99 0.39
CA ASP A 6 -1.42 6.37 -0.25
C ASP A 6 -2.31 5.20 -0.72
N GLY A 7 -2.14 4.03 -0.10
CA GLY A 7 -2.96 2.84 -0.37
C GLY A 7 -2.80 2.32 -1.81
N TYR A 8 -3.92 1.95 -2.45
CA TYR A 8 -3.89 1.34 -3.78
C TYR A 8 -3.36 2.27 -4.88
N LEU A 9 -3.48 3.60 -4.71
CA LEU A 9 -2.89 4.56 -5.63
C LEU A 9 -1.36 4.42 -5.64
N GLY A 10 -0.72 4.44 -4.47
CA GLY A 10 0.72 4.28 -4.40
C GLY A 10 1.18 2.87 -4.75
N LEU A 11 0.35 1.84 -4.55
CA LEU A 11 0.65 0.50 -5.06
C LEU A 11 0.75 0.49 -6.60
N TYR A 12 -0.21 1.14 -7.27
CA TYR A 12 -0.25 1.31 -8.73
C TYR A 12 0.90 2.18 -9.26
N GLU A 13 1.26 3.24 -8.52
CA GLU A 13 2.35 4.15 -8.90
C GLU A 13 3.75 3.65 -8.48
N GLY A 14 3.84 2.62 -7.65
CA GLY A 14 5.10 2.08 -7.16
C GLY A 14 5.72 2.88 -6.00
N ARG A 15 4.91 3.59 -5.22
CA ARG A 15 5.31 4.29 -3.97
C ARG A 15 5.49 3.28 -2.83
N ILE A 16 6.49 2.41 -2.99
CA ILE A 16 6.77 1.27 -2.13
C ILE A 16 8.16 1.47 -1.52
N GLU A 17 8.25 1.52 -0.20
CA GLU A 17 9.51 1.74 0.49
C GLU A 17 9.77 0.67 1.56
N LYS A 18 11.04 0.31 1.75
CA LYS A 18 11.43 -0.65 2.78
C LYS A 18 11.28 0.00 4.14
N LEU A 19 10.49 -0.63 5.01
CA LEU A 19 10.35 -0.22 6.40
C LEU A 19 11.29 -1.03 7.29
N ASP A 20 11.90 -0.32 8.23
CA ASP A 20 12.70 -0.88 9.31
C ASP A 20 12.09 -0.53 10.68
N ARG A 21 12.83 -0.84 11.74
CA ARG A 21 12.36 -0.62 13.11
C ARG A 21 12.19 0.86 13.45
N SER A 22 12.99 1.74 12.84
CA SER A 22 12.90 3.19 13.03
C SER A 22 11.76 3.81 12.24
N SER A 23 11.39 3.23 11.09
CA SER A 23 10.26 3.71 10.28
C SER A 23 8.92 3.69 11.03
N VAL A 24 8.81 2.89 12.09
CA VAL A 24 7.60 2.71 12.90
C VAL A 24 7.79 3.16 14.36
N SER A 25 8.85 3.90 14.68
CA SER A 25 9.02 4.44 16.03
C SER A 25 7.98 5.52 16.33
N ASP A 26 7.46 5.53 17.55
CA ASP A 26 6.50 6.52 18.05
C ASP A 26 5.17 6.63 17.26
N VAL A 27 4.79 5.59 16.51
CA VAL A 27 3.53 5.59 15.74
C VAL A 27 2.33 5.06 16.53
N ILE A 28 2.56 4.28 17.60
CA ILE A 28 1.48 3.59 18.34
C ILE A 28 0.43 4.54 18.94
N ASN A 29 0.85 5.75 19.32
CA ASN A 29 -0.01 6.78 19.91
C ASN A 29 -0.46 7.85 18.90
N LYS A 30 -0.14 7.69 17.60
CA LYS A 30 -0.53 8.63 16.55
C LYS A 30 -1.81 8.17 15.88
N GLY A 31 -2.79 9.06 15.77
CA GLY A 31 -4.02 8.80 15.01
C GLY A 31 -3.76 8.76 13.50
N GLY A 32 -4.66 8.09 12.78
CA GLY A 32 -4.56 7.93 11.33
C GLY A 32 -3.52 6.89 10.92
N THR A 33 -2.96 7.04 9.72
CA THR A 33 -1.90 6.18 9.18
C THR A 33 -0.78 7.06 8.64
N PHE A 34 0.47 6.78 9.05
CA PHE A 34 1.64 7.52 8.55
C PHE A 34 1.98 7.17 7.09
N LEU A 35 1.44 6.05 6.57
CA LEU A 35 1.55 5.68 5.17
C LEU A 35 0.56 6.46 4.30
N GLY A 36 -0.40 7.18 4.89
CA GLY A 36 -1.48 7.83 4.15
C GLY A 36 -2.47 6.84 3.53
N SER A 37 -3.51 7.39 2.90
CA SER A 37 -4.52 6.63 2.16
C SER A 37 -5.17 7.53 1.12
N ALA A 38 -5.26 7.08 -0.13
CA ALA A 38 -6.00 7.77 -1.18
C ALA A 38 -7.19 6.94 -1.66
N ARG A 39 -8.26 7.62 -2.12
CA ARG A 39 -9.31 6.94 -2.88
C ARG A 39 -8.80 6.70 -4.30
N PHE A 40 -8.96 5.47 -4.78
CA PHE A 40 -8.56 5.09 -6.13
C PHE A 40 -9.55 4.07 -6.74
N PRO A 41 -10.75 4.52 -7.16
CA PRO A 41 -11.79 3.64 -7.68
C PRO A 41 -11.37 2.83 -8.92
N GLU A 42 -10.43 3.36 -9.70
CA GLU A 42 -9.86 2.73 -10.89
C GLU A 42 -9.15 1.42 -10.57
N PHE A 43 -8.77 1.17 -9.31
CA PHE A 43 -8.16 -0.09 -8.86
C PHE A 43 -9.07 -1.32 -9.08
N LYS A 44 -10.36 -1.12 -9.36
CA LYS A 44 -11.27 -2.20 -9.75
C LYS A 44 -11.01 -2.74 -11.15
N GLN A 45 -10.34 -1.96 -12.01
CA GLN A 45 -10.00 -2.35 -13.38
C GLN A 45 -8.83 -3.35 -13.36
N VAL A 46 -8.88 -4.36 -14.23
CA VAL A 46 -7.90 -5.46 -14.24
C VAL A 46 -6.52 -4.93 -14.63
N GLU A 47 -6.47 -4.08 -15.64
CA GLU A 47 -5.25 -3.48 -16.21
C GLU A 47 -4.51 -2.63 -15.17
N VAL A 48 -5.26 -1.95 -14.30
CA VAL A 48 -4.71 -1.18 -13.19
C VAL A 48 -4.08 -2.11 -12.15
N ARG A 49 -4.75 -3.22 -11.82
CA ARG A 49 -4.21 -4.22 -10.87
C ARG A 49 -3.00 -4.95 -11.43
N GLU A 50 -2.94 -5.20 -12.73
CA GLU A 50 -1.77 -5.81 -13.37
C GLU A 50 -0.52 -4.95 -13.16
N LYS A 51 -0.61 -3.63 -13.35
CA LYS A 51 0.51 -2.72 -13.06
C LYS A 51 0.93 -2.73 -11.59
N ALA A 52 -0.04 -2.78 -10.67
CA ALA A 52 0.23 -2.90 -9.24
C ALA A 52 0.95 -4.23 -8.90
N ILE A 53 0.54 -5.34 -9.53
CA ILE A 53 1.20 -6.65 -9.40
C ILE A 53 2.63 -6.60 -9.94
N GLU A 54 2.86 -5.95 -11.07
CA GLU A 54 4.22 -5.74 -11.59
C GLU A 54 5.11 -4.98 -10.59
N ASN A 55 4.58 -3.95 -9.93
CA ASN A 55 5.32 -3.21 -8.93
C ASN A 55 5.67 -4.08 -7.71
N LEU A 56 4.75 -4.94 -7.26
CA LEU A 56 5.03 -5.91 -6.19
C LEU A 56 6.15 -6.90 -6.61
N LYS A 57 6.05 -7.45 -7.82
CA LYS A 57 7.07 -8.36 -8.37
C LYS A 57 8.45 -7.72 -8.49
N LYS A 58 8.53 -6.46 -8.93
CA LYS A 58 9.80 -5.69 -9.00
C LYS A 58 10.49 -5.57 -7.64
N HIS A 59 9.73 -5.57 -6.54
CA HIS A 59 10.26 -5.51 -5.18
C HIS A 59 10.41 -6.88 -4.52
N GLY A 60 10.08 -7.98 -5.21
CA GLY A 60 10.09 -9.34 -4.66
C GLY A 60 9.09 -9.53 -3.52
N ILE A 61 7.90 -8.92 -3.62
CA ILE A 61 6.85 -9.00 -2.60
C ILE A 61 5.80 -10.02 -3.04
N ASP A 62 5.66 -11.10 -2.27
CA ASP A 62 4.70 -12.19 -2.54
C ASP A 62 3.41 -12.11 -1.71
N ALA A 63 3.40 -11.27 -0.67
CA ALA A 63 2.28 -11.13 0.24
C ALA A 63 1.95 -9.66 0.50
N LEU A 64 0.66 -9.34 0.49
CA LEU A 64 0.13 -8.01 0.75
C LEU A 64 -0.83 -8.06 1.95
N VAL A 65 -0.60 -7.19 2.94
CA VAL A 65 -1.53 -6.97 4.05
C VAL A 65 -2.22 -5.64 3.83
N VAL A 66 -3.55 -5.67 3.74
CA VAL A 66 -4.38 -4.48 3.55
C VAL A 66 -5.11 -4.17 4.85
N ILE A 67 -4.96 -2.96 5.36
CA ILE A 67 -5.65 -2.46 6.55
C ILE A 67 -6.55 -1.31 6.10
N GLY A 68 -7.86 -1.49 6.18
CA GLY A 68 -8.85 -0.53 5.70
C GLY A 68 -10.27 -0.96 6.01
N GLY A 69 -11.25 -0.22 5.49
CA GLY A 69 -12.67 -0.59 5.59
C GLY A 69 -13.13 -1.50 4.45
N ASP A 70 -14.44 -1.72 4.32
CA ASP A 70 -15.01 -2.69 3.38
C ASP A 70 -14.62 -2.42 1.91
N GLY A 71 -14.50 -1.15 1.52
CA GLY A 71 -14.06 -0.77 0.17
C GLY A 71 -12.60 -1.12 -0.15
N SER A 72 -11.80 -1.50 0.83
CA SER A 72 -10.45 -2.02 0.63
C SER A 72 -10.44 -3.53 0.32
N TYR A 73 -11.49 -4.25 0.71
CA TYR A 73 -11.64 -5.69 0.48
C TYR A 73 -12.43 -6.02 -0.81
N MET A 74 -13.43 -5.18 -1.15
CA MET A 74 -14.36 -5.39 -2.27
C MET A 74 -13.85 -4.96 -3.64
#